data_AF-A0A7W2SAJ0-F1
#
_entry.id   AF-A0A7W2SAJ0-F1
#
_cell.length_a   1.000
_cell.length_b   1.000
_cell.length_c   1.000
_cell.angle_alpha   90.00
_cell.angle_beta   90.00
_cell.angle_gamma   90.00
#
_symmetry.space_group_name_H-M   'P 1'
#
loop_
_entity.id
_entity.type
_entity.pdbx_description
1 polymer ?
#
loop_
_entity_poly.entity_id
_entity_poly.type
_entity_poly.pdbx_seq_one_letter_code
_entity_poly.pdbx_strand_id
1 'polypeptide(L)'
;MIKILNYLVVSLLTIGLAGCASPEPPRDVSSVSTSNTKTLTDPKIGEASSEGLTITYAEMSMGFDAGCNPYKSFSSELNECSQLPSNVATMAIEHCQKYNKKAVFHGNGTNFIQMTVSNFTCENKQ
;
A
#
# COMPACT_ATOMS: atom_id res chain seq x y z
N MET A 1 -3.41 -40.38 33.25
CA MET A 1 -2.42 -39.71 32.39
C MET A 1 -2.96 -39.15 31.06
N ILE A 2 -4.21 -39.44 30.64
CA ILE A 2 -4.73 -38.97 29.34
C ILE A 2 -5.31 -37.54 29.38
N LYS A 3 -5.84 -37.09 30.53
CA LYS A 3 -6.46 -35.75 30.65
C LYS A 3 -5.47 -34.58 30.55
N ILE A 4 -4.24 -34.76 31.00
CA ILE A 4 -3.21 -33.69 31.01
C ILE A 4 -2.70 -33.38 29.60
N LEU A 5 -2.68 -34.38 28.71
CA LEU A 5 -2.27 -34.23 27.32
C LEU A 5 -3.24 -33.33 26.53
N ASN A 6 -4.54 -33.43 26.80
CA ASN A 6 -5.56 -32.61 26.10
C ASN A 6 -5.51 -31.13 26.47
N TYR A 7 -5.15 -30.77 27.72
CA TYR A 7 -5.02 -29.36 28.12
C TYR A 7 -3.78 -28.69 27.52
N LEU A 8 -2.69 -29.44 27.32
CA LEU A 8 -1.47 -28.92 26.68
C LEU A 8 -1.71 -28.58 25.20
N VAL A 9 -2.45 -29.43 24.48
CA VAL A 9 -2.76 -29.22 23.05
C VAL A 9 -3.67 -28.01 22.82
N VAL A 10 -4.59 -27.71 23.75
CA VAL A 10 -5.48 -26.54 23.65
C VAL A 10 -4.73 -25.22 23.94
N SER A 11 -3.77 -25.22 24.87
CA SER A 11 -3.00 -23.99 25.18
C SER A 11 -2.00 -23.59 24.08
N LEU A 12 -1.53 -24.56 23.29
CA LEU A 12 -0.57 -24.32 22.21
C LEU A 12 -1.23 -23.69 20.97
N LEU A 13 -2.56 -23.83 20.81
CA LEU A 13 -3.28 -23.27 19.67
C LEU A 13 -3.57 -21.76 19.80
N THR A 14 -3.62 -21.21 21.02
CA THR A 14 -4.02 -19.82 21.25
C THR A 14 -2.90 -18.79 21.12
N ILE A 15 -1.63 -19.24 21.02
CA ILE A 15 -0.46 -18.34 20.88
C ILE A 15 -0.18 -18.01 19.40
N GLY A 16 -0.75 -18.76 18.45
CA GLY A 16 -0.52 -18.57 17.01
C GLY A 16 -1.33 -17.46 16.34
N LEU A 17 -2.26 -16.80 17.03
CA LEU A 17 -3.17 -15.80 16.44
C LEU A 17 -2.76 -14.34 16.71
N ALA A 18 -1.66 -14.09 17.42
CA ALA A 18 -1.08 -12.76 17.56
C ALA A 18 -0.12 -12.44 16.40
N GLY A 19 -0.43 -12.89 15.19
CA GLY A 19 0.10 -12.30 13.97
C GLY A 19 -0.74 -11.07 13.65
N CYS A 20 -0.62 -10.01 14.46
CA CYS A 20 -1.06 -8.70 14.01
C CYS A 20 -0.18 -8.36 12.80
N ALA A 21 -0.72 -8.55 11.60
CA ALA A 21 -0.18 -7.95 10.40
C ALA A 21 -0.11 -6.45 10.69
N SER A 22 1.08 -5.94 10.98
CA SER A 22 1.27 -4.55 11.34
C SER A 22 0.97 -3.76 10.07
N PRO A 23 -0.10 -2.94 10.00
CA PRO A 23 -0.32 -2.09 8.85
C PRO A 23 0.88 -1.16 8.74
N GLU A 24 1.44 -1.11 7.55
CA GLU A 24 2.70 -0.42 7.32
C GLU A 24 2.55 1.09 7.42
N PRO A 25 3.61 1.79 7.85
CA PRO A 25 3.54 3.22 8.01
C PRO A 25 3.37 3.88 6.62
N PRO A 26 2.41 4.80 6.47
CA PRO A 26 2.27 5.61 5.27
C PRO A 26 3.57 6.36 4.97
N ARG A 27 3.90 6.51 3.68
CA ARG A 27 5.18 7.08 3.21
C ARG A 27 4.97 8.37 2.44
N ASP A 28 5.90 9.31 2.56
CA ASP A 28 5.88 10.47 1.68
C ASP A 28 6.00 10.02 0.22
N VAL A 29 5.16 10.56 -0.67
CA VAL A 29 5.21 10.20 -2.10
C VAL A 29 6.59 10.47 -2.68
N SER A 30 7.33 11.48 -2.19
CA SER A 30 8.67 11.78 -2.67
C SER A 30 9.72 10.72 -2.32
N SER A 31 9.46 9.85 -1.35
CA SER A 31 10.38 8.78 -0.94
C SER A 31 10.07 7.41 -1.56
N VAL A 32 8.97 7.30 -2.33
CA VAL A 32 8.59 6.06 -3.02
C VAL A 32 9.34 5.94 -4.33
N SER A 33 9.98 4.79 -4.58
CA SER A 33 10.68 4.54 -5.83
C SER A 33 9.72 4.51 -7.03
N THR A 34 10.16 5.07 -8.16
CA THR A 34 9.38 5.16 -9.40
C THR A 34 10.04 4.48 -10.60
N SER A 35 11.17 3.79 -10.39
CA SER A 35 12.09 3.40 -11.47
C SER A 35 11.67 2.19 -12.30
N ASN A 36 10.91 1.24 -11.74
CA ASN A 36 10.59 -0.03 -12.40
C ASN A 36 9.08 -0.24 -12.62
N THR A 37 8.27 0.81 -12.52
CA THR A 37 6.83 0.77 -12.76
C THR A 37 6.43 1.73 -13.86
N LYS A 38 5.51 1.29 -14.71
CA LYS A 38 4.93 2.12 -15.77
C LYS A 38 3.44 1.85 -15.91
N THR A 39 2.68 2.91 -16.12
CA THR A 39 1.24 2.78 -16.39
C THR A 39 1.01 2.33 -17.84
N LEU A 40 0.13 1.36 -18.02
CA LEU A 40 -0.36 0.89 -19.31
C LEU A 40 -1.48 1.76 -19.88
N THR A 41 -2.21 2.40 -18.99
CA THR A 41 -3.31 3.32 -19.32
C THR A 41 -3.07 4.65 -18.62
N ASP A 42 -3.68 5.71 -19.14
CA ASP A 42 -3.72 6.98 -18.42
C ASP A 42 -4.39 6.76 -17.05
N PRO A 43 -3.71 7.13 -15.96
CA PRO A 43 -4.28 7.03 -14.63
C PRO A 43 -5.52 7.92 -14.47
N LYS A 44 -6.45 7.46 -13.64
CA LYS A 44 -7.69 8.18 -13.37
C LYS A 44 -7.79 8.48 -11.89
N ILE A 45 -8.03 9.75 -11.56
CA ILE A 45 -8.38 10.15 -10.20
C ILE A 45 -9.80 9.64 -9.91
N GLY A 46 -9.94 8.88 -8.83
CA GLY A 46 -11.20 8.40 -8.30
C GLY A 46 -11.75 9.38 -7.27
N GLU A 47 -11.84 8.94 -6.02
CA GLU A 47 -12.22 9.79 -4.90
C GLU A 47 -11.13 10.84 -4.67
N ALA A 48 -11.50 12.10 -4.55
CA ALA A 48 -10.56 13.19 -4.33
C ALA A 48 -11.17 14.29 -3.47
N SER A 49 -10.47 14.69 -2.42
CA SER A 49 -10.87 15.72 -1.47
C SER A 49 -9.66 16.52 -0.99
N SER A 50 -9.86 17.49 -0.10
CA SER A 50 -8.76 18.18 0.58
C SER A 50 -7.97 17.31 1.56
N GLU A 51 -8.46 16.11 1.85
CA GLU A 51 -7.88 15.16 2.80
C GLU A 51 -7.13 14.02 2.13
N GLY A 52 -7.37 13.77 0.83
CA GLY A 52 -6.71 12.69 0.12
C GLY A 52 -7.26 12.48 -1.28
N LEU A 53 -6.72 11.47 -1.95
CA LEU A 53 -7.21 11.02 -3.24
C LEU A 53 -6.92 9.54 -3.48
N THR A 54 -7.67 8.93 -4.39
CA THR A 54 -7.39 7.61 -4.95
C THR A 54 -7.08 7.73 -6.43
N ILE A 55 -6.12 6.95 -6.91
CA ILE A 55 -5.71 6.94 -8.32
C ILE A 55 -5.75 5.50 -8.84
N THR A 56 -6.54 5.29 -9.88
CA THR A 56 -6.77 3.98 -10.49
C THR A 56 -6.08 3.91 -11.86
N TYR A 57 -5.29 2.88 -12.08
CA TYR A 57 -4.53 2.72 -13.33
C TYR A 57 -4.19 1.25 -13.59
N ALA A 58 -4.00 0.90 -14.86
CA ALA A 58 -3.36 -0.36 -15.21
C ALA A 58 -1.84 -0.15 -15.20
N GLU A 59 -1.08 -1.07 -14.62
CA GLU A 59 0.38 -0.98 -14.55
C GLU A 59 1.07 -2.26 -15.06
N MET A 60 2.26 -2.08 -15.60
CA MET A 60 3.27 -3.12 -15.63
C MET A 60 4.34 -2.75 -14.60
N SER A 61 4.51 -3.61 -13.60
CA SER A 61 5.63 -3.54 -12.67
C SER A 61 6.65 -4.62 -13.02
N MET A 62 7.92 -4.25 -13.20
CA MET A 62 9.03 -5.19 -13.29
C MET A 62 9.82 -5.16 -11.98
N GLY A 63 9.30 -5.85 -10.95
CA GLY A 63 10.00 -6.06 -9.68
C GLY A 63 9.42 -5.30 -8.48
N PHE A 64 10.20 -5.25 -7.41
CA PHE A 64 9.84 -4.67 -6.11
C PHE A 64 10.80 -3.52 -5.76
N ASP A 65 10.40 -2.62 -4.86
CA ASP A 65 11.33 -1.62 -4.31
C ASP A 65 12.53 -2.29 -3.60
N ALA A 66 13.70 -1.66 -3.68
CA ALA A 66 14.95 -2.21 -3.14
C ALA A 66 14.89 -2.25 -1.60
N GLY A 67 15.16 -3.42 -1.02
CA GLY A 67 15.12 -3.63 0.44
C GLY A 67 13.80 -4.21 0.98
N CYS A 68 12.91 -4.65 0.08
CA CYS A 68 11.57 -5.07 0.41
C CYS A 68 11.35 -6.58 0.19
N ASN A 69 10.62 -7.26 1.08
CA ASN A 69 10.43 -8.72 1.02
C ASN A 69 9.40 -9.10 -0.05
N PRO A 70 9.79 -9.80 -1.14
CA PRO A 70 8.88 -10.12 -2.25
C PRO A 70 7.72 -11.06 -1.85
N TYR A 71 7.84 -11.78 -0.74
CA TYR A 71 6.78 -12.67 -0.25
C TYR A 71 5.61 -11.90 0.40
N LYS A 72 5.83 -10.67 0.87
CA LYS A 72 4.77 -9.81 1.41
C LYS A 72 3.93 -9.13 0.32
N SER A 73 4.47 -8.99 -0.88
CA SER A 73 3.77 -8.30 -1.97
C SER A 73 2.58 -9.05 -2.57
N PHE A 74 2.48 -10.35 -2.29
CA PHE A 74 1.32 -11.17 -2.61
C PHE A 74 0.22 -11.11 -1.53
N SER A 75 0.46 -10.39 -0.43
CA SER A 75 -0.55 -10.03 0.55
C SER A 75 -1.55 -9.06 -0.07
N SER A 76 -2.84 -9.35 0.09
CA SER A 76 -3.93 -8.40 -0.26
C SER A 76 -3.95 -7.16 0.65
N GLU A 77 -3.24 -7.20 1.78
CA GLU A 77 -3.06 -6.05 2.67
C GLU A 77 -1.84 -5.26 2.19
N LEU A 78 -2.13 -4.14 1.51
CA LEU A 78 -1.32 -2.95 1.25
C LEU A 78 0.20 -3.17 1.15
N ASN A 79 0.71 -3.07 -0.08
CA ASN A 79 2.07 -3.42 -0.48
C ASN A 79 3.17 -2.45 0.03
N GLU A 80 3.99 -2.85 1.04
CA GLU A 80 5.28 -2.20 1.42
C GLU A 80 6.15 -1.87 0.20
N CYS A 81 6.06 -2.71 -0.82
CA CYS A 81 7.03 -2.77 -1.89
C CYS A 81 6.50 -2.24 -3.21
N SER A 82 5.27 -1.69 -3.20
CA SER A 82 4.72 -1.04 -4.38
C SER A 82 5.50 0.22 -4.66
N GLN A 83 6.25 0.15 -5.75
CA GLN A 83 6.72 1.32 -6.45
C GLN A 83 5.53 2.07 -7.04
N LEU A 84 5.70 3.37 -7.24
CA LEU A 84 4.67 4.22 -7.78
C LEU A 84 5.10 4.71 -9.18
N PRO A 85 4.29 4.56 -10.23
CA PRO A 85 4.61 5.17 -11.50
C PRO A 85 4.79 6.68 -11.35
N SER A 86 5.78 7.26 -12.03
CA SER A 86 6.13 8.69 -11.86
C SER A 86 4.96 9.64 -12.16
N ASN A 87 4.12 9.33 -13.15
CA ASN A 87 2.92 10.09 -13.45
C ASN A 87 1.88 10.02 -12.32
N VAL A 88 1.75 8.87 -11.64
CA VAL A 88 0.86 8.70 -10.48
C VAL A 88 1.36 9.51 -9.28
N ALA A 89 2.67 9.48 -9.04
CA ALA A 89 3.34 10.30 -8.02
C ALA A 89 3.07 11.80 -8.23
N THR A 90 3.29 12.28 -9.45
CA THR A 90 3.09 13.69 -9.81
C THR A 90 1.64 14.13 -9.57
N MET A 91 0.65 13.36 -10.00
CA MET A 91 -0.76 13.74 -9.79
C MET A 91 -1.13 13.81 -8.30
N ALA A 92 -0.62 12.89 -7.47
CA ALA A 92 -0.87 12.92 -6.04
C ALA A 92 -0.26 14.17 -5.39
N ILE A 93 0.98 14.51 -5.75
CA ILE A 93 1.67 15.71 -5.30
C ILE A 93 0.91 16.97 -5.74
N GLU A 94 0.58 17.09 -7.02
CA GLU A 94 -0.14 18.25 -7.58
C GLU A 94 -1.50 18.45 -6.91
N HIS A 95 -2.23 17.36 -6.64
CA HIS A 95 -3.51 17.43 -5.95
C HIS A 95 -3.38 17.97 -4.52
N CYS A 96 -2.48 17.40 -3.71
CA CYS A 96 -2.30 17.86 -2.32
C CYS A 96 -1.67 19.26 -2.25
N GLN A 97 -0.83 19.63 -3.23
CA GLN A 97 -0.25 20.97 -3.32
C GLN A 97 -1.30 22.08 -3.51
N LYS A 98 -2.42 21.80 -4.20
CA LYS A 98 -3.55 22.76 -4.30
C LYS A 98 -4.07 23.20 -2.93
N TYR A 99 -3.89 22.37 -1.90
CA TYR A 99 -4.30 22.62 -0.53
C TYR A 99 -3.12 22.95 0.40
N ASN A 100 -1.93 23.25 -0.15
CA ASN A 100 -0.69 23.46 0.61
C ASN A 100 -0.25 22.28 1.49
N LYS A 101 -0.67 21.07 1.14
CA LYS A 101 -0.37 19.82 1.87
C LYS A 101 0.68 18.99 1.14
N LYS A 102 1.31 18.05 1.83
CA LYS A 102 2.14 16.99 1.24
C LYS A 102 1.29 15.76 0.94
N ALA A 103 1.67 14.99 -0.07
CA ALA A 103 1.00 13.74 -0.41
C ALA A 103 1.69 12.58 0.30
N VAL A 104 0.90 11.74 0.96
CA VAL A 104 1.36 10.56 1.68
C VAL A 104 0.68 9.33 1.09
N PHE A 105 1.48 8.36 0.67
CA PHE A 105 1.07 7.12 0.03
C PHE A 105 0.81 6.03 1.07
N HIS A 106 -0.35 5.39 0.97
CA HIS A 106 -0.82 4.33 1.89
C HIS A 106 -0.69 2.93 1.31
N GLY A 107 -0.29 2.80 0.04
CA GLY A 107 -0.18 1.52 -0.64
C GLY A 107 -1.15 1.35 -1.80
N ASN A 108 -0.97 0.24 -2.50
CA ASN A 108 -1.78 -0.17 -3.64
C ASN A 108 -2.76 -1.28 -3.23
N GLY A 109 -4.02 -1.12 -3.63
CA GLY A 109 -5.01 -2.19 -3.70
C GLY A 109 -5.32 -2.56 -5.14
N THR A 110 -6.31 -3.43 -5.33
CA THR A 110 -6.85 -3.78 -6.65
C THR A 110 -8.37 -3.65 -6.66
N ASN A 111 -8.93 -3.25 -7.80
CA ASN A 111 -10.38 -3.21 -7.99
C ASN A 111 -10.92 -4.51 -8.65
N PHE A 112 -12.24 -4.59 -8.85
CA PHE A 112 -12.91 -5.77 -9.44
C PHE A 112 -12.42 -6.18 -10.83
N ILE A 113 -11.81 -5.26 -11.59
CA ILE A 113 -11.24 -5.53 -12.92
C ILE A 113 -9.71 -5.66 -12.89
N GLN A 114 -9.14 -5.91 -11.70
CA GLN A 114 -7.70 -6.11 -11.47
C GLN A 114 -6.82 -4.91 -11.85
N MET A 115 -7.36 -3.70 -11.83
CA MET A 115 -6.54 -2.49 -11.93
C MET A 115 -5.97 -2.13 -10.57
N THR A 116 -4.77 -1.54 -10.57
CA THR A 116 -4.13 -0.98 -9.38
C THR A 116 -4.88 0.26 -8.91
N VAL A 117 -5.12 0.35 -7.61
CA VAL A 117 -5.73 1.51 -6.93
C VAL A 117 -4.77 1.99 -5.85
N SER A 118 -4.09 3.11 -6.09
CA SER A 118 -3.22 3.75 -5.11
C SER A 118 -4.01 4.69 -4.23
N ASN A 119 -3.80 4.61 -2.92
CA ASN A 119 -4.44 5.46 -1.92
C ASN A 119 -3.48 6.50 -1.37
N PHE A 120 -3.94 7.75 -1.27
CA PHE A 120 -3.15 8.87 -0.78
C PHE A 120 -3.93 9.71 0.24
N THR A 121 -3.24 10.20 1.26
CA THR A 121 -3.72 11.29 2.11
C THR A 121 -2.94 12.57 1.84
N CYS A 122 -3.59 13.70 2.06
CA CYS A 122 -2.97 15.00 2.07
C CYS A 122 -2.75 15.43 3.53
N GLU A 123 -1.49 15.54 3.93
CA GLU A 123 -1.09 15.90 5.29
C GLU A 123 -0.42 17.26 5.35
N ASN A 124 -0.40 17.89 6.52
CA ASN A 124 0.32 19.15 6.70
C ASN A 124 1.82 18.93 6.48
N LYS A 125 2.47 19.91 5.84
CA LYS A 125 3.92 19.95 5.69
C LYS A 125 4.51 20.26 7.08
N GLN A 126 5.14 19.28 7.71
CA GLN A 126 5.88 19.46 8.96
C GLN A 126 7.20 20.18 8.71
#